data_AF-A0A9J6GA69-F1
#
_entry.id   AF-A0A9J6GA69-F1
#
_cell.length_a   1.000
_cell.length_b   1.000
_cell.length_c   1.000
_cell.angle_alpha   90.00
_cell.angle_beta   90.00
_cell.angle_gamma   90.00
#
_symmetry.space_group_name_H-M   'P 1'
#
loop_
_entity.id
_entity.type
_entity.pdbx_description
1 polymer ?
#
loop_
_entity_poly.entity_id
_entity_poly.type
_entity_poly.pdbx_seq_one_letter_code
_entity_poly.pdbx_strand_id
1 'polypeptide(L)'
;MLDTLKKETAGMDPFRCHGGLIIDEMKLSEHLSVDTAGKVAGFVDIGLYTPQEQKHVLADHGLVVMFVPLVGNWTQVLGTFATHSNISGDLLAKIVLEATILAEKAGLFVDYITCDAAGWNRKMWRILGVRANSKEIVAKRAHPADSKRYLHFLSDFPHLVKNVRSRLLETTLKTPDGTVSLKPLRADFEHDCKNLTMKAMPRLTNTHLEPNSFEKMRVNYAFQLFSSETIRGLHFYKPQIEPTCGSVEATLKFFK
;
A
#
# COMPACT_ATOMS: atom_id res chain seq x y z
N MET A 1 -12.58 12.91 -21.55
CA MET A 1 -11.33 12.63 -20.83
C MET A 1 -10.45 11.65 -21.59
N LEU A 2 -10.88 10.40 -21.82
CA LEU A 2 -10.07 9.39 -22.52
C LEU A 2 -9.70 9.79 -23.96
N ASP A 3 -10.58 10.48 -24.68
CA ASP A 3 -10.27 10.99 -26.03
C ASP A 3 -9.18 12.07 -26.02
N THR A 4 -9.16 12.91 -24.99
CA THR A 4 -8.09 13.90 -24.79
C THR A 4 -6.78 13.19 -24.47
N LEU A 5 -6.81 12.24 -23.54
CA LEU A 5 -5.66 11.42 -23.17
C LEU A 5 -5.06 10.71 -24.40
N LYS A 6 -5.90 10.15 -25.26
CA LYS A 6 -5.48 9.50 -26.52
C LYS A 6 -4.77 10.44 -27.49
N LYS A 7 -5.15 11.71 -27.54
CA LYS A 7 -4.47 12.72 -28.37
C LYS A 7 -3.08 13.04 -27.81
N GLU A 8 -2.98 13.17 -26.49
CA GLU A 8 -1.71 13.45 -25.82
C GLU A 8 -0.72 12.29 -25.97
N THR A 9 -1.15 11.07 -25.68
CA THR A 9 -0.30 9.86 -25.77
C THR A 9 0.17 9.57 -27.19
N ALA A 10 -0.57 9.98 -28.22
CA ALA A 10 -0.17 9.83 -29.61
C ALA A 10 1.13 10.60 -29.96
N GLY A 11 1.42 11.69 -29.25
CA GLY A 11 2.65 12.45 -29.39
C GLY A 11 3.77 12.05 -28.43
N MET A 12 3.52 11.12 -27.52
CA MET A 12 4.47 10.71 -26.49
C MET A 12 5.36 9.57 -26.97
N ASP A 13 6.60 9.55 -26.48
CA ASP A 13 7.46 8.38 -26.59
C ASP A 13 6.78 7.18 -25.90
N PRO A 14 6.57 6.04 -26.60
CA PRO A 14 5.95 4.85 -26.02
C PRO A 14 6.56 4.42 -24.68
N PHE A 15 7.87 4.61 -24.49
CA PHE A 15 8.54 4.26 -23.24
C PHE A 15 8.00 5.05 -22.03
N ARG A 16 7.55 6.28 -22.24
CA ARG A 16 6.94 7.14 -21.21
C ARG A 16 5.46 6.86 -20.97
N CYS A 17 4.85 6.02 -21.81
CA CYS A 17 3.47 5.58 -21.68
C CYS A 17 3.36 4.26 -20.90
N HIS A 18 4.48 3.62 -20.55
CA HIS A 18 4.53 2.44 -19.67
C HIS A 18 4.38 2.84 -18.19
N GLY A 19 3.56 2.11 -17.45
CA GLY A 19 3.17 2.49 -16.09
C GLY A 19 2.26 1.46 -15.43
N GLY A 20 1.61 1.87 -14.36
CA GLY A 20 0.65 1.03 -13.66
C GLY A 20 -0.51 1.80 -13.07
N LEU A 21 -1.54 1.05 -12.67
CA LEU A 21 -2.69 1.59 -11.96
C LEU A 21 -2.45 1.52 -10.45
N ILE A 22 -2.58 2.67 -9.80
CA ILE A 22 -2.66 2.79 -8.35
C ILE A 22 -4.13 2.97 -7.97
N ILE A 23 -4.57 2.16 -7.04
CA ILE A 23 -5.95 2.16 -6.54
C ILE A 23 -5.88 2.36 -5.03
N ASP A 24 -6.55 3.41 -4.57
CA ASP A 24 -6.69 3.68 -3.15
C ASP A 24 -8.06 4.29 -2.83
N GLU A 25 -8.48 4.10 -1.59
CA GLU A 25 -9.76 4.57 -1.08
C GLU A 25 -9.50 5.57 0.05
N MET A 26 -10.20 6.71 0.01
CA MET A 26 -10.09 7.75 1.01
C MET A 26 -11.40 7.93 1.76
N LYS A 27 -11.33 8.11 3.08
CA LYS A 27 -12.50 8.47 3.88
C LYS A 27 -12.92 9.91 3.58
N LEU A 28 -14.21 10.11 3.35
CA LEU A 28 -14.83 11.42 3.15
C LEU A 28 -15.76 11.75 4.31
N SER A 29 -16.01 13.05 4.52
CA SER A 29 -17.11 13.50 5.36
C SER A 29 -18.38 13.52 4.52
N GLU A 30 -19.42 12.86 5.02
CA GLU A 30 -20.74 12.89 4.39
C GLU A 30 -21.26 14.33 4.35
N HIS A 31 -21.58 14.81 3.15
CA HIS A 31 -22.07 16.17 2.98
C HIS A 31 -22.87 16.28 1.67
N LEU A 32 -23.99 17.00 1.73
CA LEU A 32 -24.77 17.37 0.56
C LEU A 32 -24.43 18.80 0.15
N SER A 33 -24.14 18.97 -1.14
CA SER A 33 -23.94 20.28 -1.74
C SER A 33 -24.78 20.41 -3.01
N VAL A 34 -25.11 21.63 -3.40
CA VAL A 34 -25.77 21.91 -4.68
C VAL A 34 -24.72 22.47 -5.62
N ASP A 35 -24.54 21.82 -6.76
CA ASP A 35 -23.60 22.28 -7.77
C ASP A 35 -24.12 23.53 -8.51
N THR A 36 -23.27 24.13 -9.34
CA THR A 36 -23.64 25.31 -10.14
C THR A 36 -24.76 25.06 -11.15
N ALA A 37 -25.09 23.79 -11.44
CA ALA A 37 -26.19 23.39 -12.30
C ALA A 37 -27.49 23.12 -11.52
N GLY A 38 -27.50 23.33 -10.20
CA GLY A 38 -28.66 23.10 -9.34
C GLY A 38 -28.89 21.63 -8.98
N LYS A 39 -27.94 20.74 -9.28
CA LYS A 39 -28.03 19.32 -8.93
C LYS A 39 -27.46 19.09 -7.54
N VAL A 40 -28.17 18.30 -6.74
CA VAL A 40 -27.68 17.86 -5.42
C VAL A 40 -26.60 16.79 -5.63
N ALA A 41 -25.42 17.04 -5.06
CA ALA A 41 -24.26 16.17 -5.03
C ALA A 41 -23.98 15.68 -3.60
N GLY A 42 -23.19 14.61 -3.46
CA GLY A 42 -22.84 14.01 -2.17
C GLY A 42 -23.40 12.60 -1.94
N PHE A 43 -24.09 12.03 -2.94
CA PHE A 43 -24.54 10.64 -2.92
C PHE A 43 -23.51 9.69 -3.52
N VAL A 44 -23.69 8.38 -3.27
CA VAL A 44 -22.93 7.32 -3.94
C VAL A 44 -23.07 7.45 -5.46
N ASP A 45 -21.93 7.44 -6.15
CA ASP A 45 -21.84 7.48 -7.61
C ASP A 45 -20.65 6.63 -8.09
N ILE A 46 -20.99 5.43 -8.58
CA ILE A 46 -20.07 4.49 -9.24
C ILE A 46 -20.42 4.40 -10.73
N GLY A 47 -21.05 5.44 -11.29
CA GLY A 47 -21.58 5.47 -12.65
C GLY A 47 -22.63 4.38 -12.89
N LEU A 48 -22.46 3.64 -13.98
CA LEU A 48 -23.39 2.57 -14.41
C LEU A 48 -23.49 1.41 -13.42
N TYR A 49 -22.51 1.26 -12.53
CA TYR A 49 -22.47 0.18 -11.55
C TYR A 49 -23.07 0.56 -10.19
N THR A 50 -23.64 1.76 -10.06
CA THR A 50 -24.29 2.20 -8.81
C THR A 50 -25.52 1.35 -8.52
N PRO A 51 -25.55 0.58 -7.40
CA PRO A 51 -26.74 -0.19 -7.01
C PRO A 51 -27.93 0.73 -6.77
N GLN A 52 -29.15 0.30 -7.11
CA GLN A 52 -30.35 1.14 -6.99
C GLN A 52 -30.60 1.56 -5.54
N GLU A 53 -30.35 0.64 -4.61
CA GLU A 53 -30.45 0.85 -3.18
C GLU A 53 -29.46 1.88 -2.62
N GLN A 54 -28.37 2.18 -3.35
CA GLN A 54 -27.33 3.13 -2.90
C GLN A 54 -27.46 4.53 -3.51
N LYS A 55 -28.30 4.73 -4.52
CA LYS A 55 -28.41 6.02 -5.25
C LYS A 55 -28.79 7.22 -4.39
N HIS A 56 -29.43 6.98 -3.25
CA HIS A 56 -29.86 8.02 -2.30
C HIS A 56 -29.09 7.96 -0.98
N VAL A 57 -28.04 7.15 -0.91
CA VAL A 57 -27.16 7.05 0.26
C VAL A 57 -26.04 8.06 0.11
N LEU A 58 -25.67 8.74 1.20
CA LEU A 58 -24.55 9.67 1.20
C LEU A 58 -23.25 8.92 0.99
N ALA A 59 -22.33 9.49 0.21
CA ALA A 59 -21.01 8.92 0.06
C ALA A 59 -20.15 9.28 1.27
N ASP A 60 -19.45 8.29 1.82
CA ASP A 60 -18.54 8.44 2.96
C ASP A 60 -17.10 7.99 2.61
N HIS A 61 -16.88 7.51 1.38
CA HIS A 61 -15.57 7.17 0.83
C HIS A 61 -15.46 7.61 -0.63
N GLY A 62 -14.21 7.80 -1.07
CA GLY A 62 -13.85 8.08 -2.45
C GLY A 62 -12.81 7.08 -2.94
N LEU A 63 -13.15 6.30 -3.97
CA LEU A 63 -12.22 5.41 -4.65
C LEU A 63 -11.58 6.14 -5.83
N VAL A 64 -10.25 6.15 -5.89
CA VAL A 64 -9.50 6.75 -6.99
C VAL A 64 -8.71 5.68 -7.74
N VAL A 65 -8.84 5.70 -9.06
CA VAL A 65 -8.00 4.90 -9.98
C VAL A 65 -7.12 5.85 -10.76
N MET A 66 -5.81 5.74 -10.56
CA MET A 66 -4.82 6.63 -11.13
C MET A 66 -3.78 5.83 -11.92
N PHE A 67 -3.39 6.33 -13.09
CA PHE A 67 -2.23 5.86 -13.82
C PHE A 67 -0.97 6.61 -13.40
N VAL A 68 0.10 5.87 -13.12
CA VAL A 68 1.42 6.40 -12.81
C VAL A 68 2.45 5.77 -13.77
N PRO A 69 3.18 6.58 -14.55
CA PRO A 69 4.20 6.10 -15.46
C PRO A 69 5.41 5.57 -14.69
N LEU A 70 6.10 4.57 -15.25
CA LEU A 70 7.41 4.14 -14.78
C LEU A 70 8.47 5.21 -15.04
N VAL A 71 8.30 6.00 -16.12
CA VAL A 71 9.26 7.00 -16.57
C VAL A 71 8.58 8.34 -16.81
N GLY A 72 9.01 9.33 -16.03
CA GLY A 72 8.49 10.69 -16.05
C GLY A 72 7.82 11.06 -14.72
N ASN A 73 7.53 12.34 -14.55
CA ASN A 73 6.89 12.89 -13.35
C ASN A 73 5.53 13.48 -13.71
N TRP A 74 4.58 12.62 -14.03
CA TRP A 74 3.20 12.99 -14.31
C TRP A 74 2.29 11.86 -13.85
N THR A 75 1.02 12.15 -13.61
CA THR A 75 0.02 11.16 -13.21
C THR A 75 -1.31 11.51 -13.86
N GLN A 76 -2.13 10.51 -14.15
CA GLN A 76 -3.46 10.73 -14.71
C GLN A 76 -4.52 10.01 -13.88
N VAL A 77 -5.47 10.75 -13.33
CA VAL A 77 -6.66 10.15 -12.73
C VAL A 77 -7.55 9.61 -13.85
N LEU A 78 -7.82 8.31 -13.82
CA LEU A 78 -8.66 7.62 -14.80
C LEU A 78 -10.11 7.46 -14.32
N GLY A 79 -10.33 7.49 -13.02
CA GLY A 79 -11.66 7.40 -12.45
C GLY A 79 -11.68 7.80 -10.98
N THR A 80 -12.76 8.45 -10.59
CA THR A 80 -13.08 8.79 -9.21
C THR A 80 -14.51 8.35 -8.95
N PHE A 81 -14.73 7.55 -7.92
CA PHE A 81 -16.03 7.00 -7.59
C PHE A 81 -16.37 7.37 -6.16
N ALA A 82 -17.58 7.87 -5.95
CA ALA A 82 -18.11 8.15 -4.62
C ALA A 82 -18.78 6.87 -4.11
N THR A 83 -18.30 6.33 -3.00
CA THR A 83 -18.76 5.05 -2.43
C THR A 83 -19.32 5.28 -1.03
N HIS A 84 -20.21 4.37 -0.63
CA HIS A 84 -20.65 4.27 0.76
C HIS A 84 -20.17 2.95 1.35
N SER A 85 -19.39 3.01 2.42
CA SER A 85 -18.60 1.89 2.94
C SER A 85 -17.64 1.33 1.87
N ASN A 86 -17.04 0.18 2.19
CA ASN A 86 -16.07 -0.46 1.32
C ASN A 86 -16.74 -1.03 0.07
N ILE A 87 -16.13 -0.79 -1.09
CA ILE A 87 -16.57 -1.39 -2.34
C ILE A 87 -16.40 -2.92 -2.32
N SER A 88 -17.34 -3.65 -2.92
CA SER A 88 -17.18 -5.10 -3.05
C SER A 88 -15.99 -5.44 -3.95
N GLY A 89 -15.22 -6.47 -3.58
CA GLY A 89 -14.07 -6.89 -4.40
C GLY A 89 -14.46 -7.33 -5.83
N ASP A 90 -15.70 -7.78 -6.04
CA ASP A 90 -16.22 -8.14 -7.36
C ASP A 90 -16.44 -6.91 -8.25
N LEU A 91 -17.02 -5.85 -7.69
CA LEU A 91 -17.19 -4.60 -8.41
C LEU A 91 -15.84 -3.92 -8.66
N LEU A 92 -14.95 -3.94 -7.68
CA LEU A 92 -13.60 -3.40 -7.84
C LEU A 92 -12.82 -4.09 -8.96
N ALA A 93 -12.91 -5.43 -9.06
CA ALA A 93 -12.28 -6.16 -10.16
C ALA A 93 -12.79 -5.71 -11.54
N LYS A 94 -14.10 -5.42 -11.67
CA LYS A 94 -14.68 -4.90 -12.91
C LYS A 94 -14.14 -3.50 -13.23
N ILE A 95 -14.16 -2.60 -12.24
CA ILE A 95 -13.67 -1.22 -12.40
C ILE A 95 -12.20 -1.22 -12.86
N VAL A 96 -11.35 -2.02 -12.22
CA VAL A 96 -9.92 -2.08 -12.52
C VAL A 96 -9.65 -2.68 -13.89
N LEU A 97 -10.40 -3.73 -14.27
CA LEU A 97 -10.28 -4.32 -15.60
C LEU A 97 -10.74 -3.34 -16.69
N GLU A 98 -11.84 -2.64 -16.47
CA GLU A 98 -12.35 -1.63 -17.39
C GLU A 98 -11.38 -0.46 -17.53
N ALA A 99 -10.86 0.07 -16.41
CA ALA A 99 -9.86 1.14 -16.41
C ALA A 99 -8.58 0.71 -17.16
N THR A 100 -8.14 -0.53 -16.98
CA THR A 100 -6.99 -1.10 -17.71
C THR A 100 -7.24 -1.09 -19.22
N ILE A 101 -8.37 -1.62 -19.67
CA ILE A 101 -8.72 -1.68 -21.09
C ILE A 101 -8.87 -0.27 -21.70
N LEU A 102 -9.48 0.65 -20.97
CA LEU A 102 -9.69 2.02 -21.42
C LEU A 102 -8.38 2.83 -21.50
N ALA A 103 -7.47 2.66 -20.53
CA ALA A 103 -6.15 3.26 -20.56
C ALA A 103 -5.34 2.78 -21.78
N GLU A 104 -5.39 1.47 -22.04
CA GLU A 104 -4.74 0.82 -23.18
C GLU A 104 -5.26 1.31 -24.53
N LYS A 105 -6.59 1.44 -24.66
CA LYS A 105 -7.21 2.07 -25.85
C LYS A 105 -6.84 3.53 -26.03
N ALA A 106 -6.46 4.21 -24.94
CA ALA A 106 -5.97 5.58 -24.96
C ALA A 106 -4.45 5.67 -25.15
N GLY A 107 -3.74 4.58 -25.44
CA GLY A 107 -2.30 4.60 -25.76
C GLY A 107 -1.37 4.56 -24.54
N LEU A 108 -1.89 4.24 -23.35
CA LEU A 108 -1.07 3.93 -22.18
C LEU A 108 -0.82 2.43 -22.08
N PHE A 109 0.36 2.03 -21.63
CA PHE A 109 0.69 0.63 -21.37
C PHE A 109 0.63 0.37 -19.88
N VAL A 110 -0.37 -0.42 -19.47
CA VAL A 110 -0.60 -0.79 -18.07
C VAL A 110 0.13 -2.09 -17.76
N ASP A 111 1.31 -1.97 -17.16
CA ASP A 111 2.18 -3.10 -16.86
C ASP A 111 1.88 -3.70 -15.47
N TYR A 112 1.39 -2.90 -14.53
CA TYR A 112 1.06 -3.36 -13.18
C TYR A 112 -0.17 -2.70 -12.56
N ILE A 113 -0.73 -3.36 -11.55
CA ILE A 113 -1.73 -2.84 -10.62
C ILE A 113 -1.14 -2.88 -9.21
N THR A 114 -1.32 -1.81 -8.45
CA THR A 114 -0.95 -1.73 -7.04
C THR A 114 -2.08 -1.18 -6.17
N CYS A 115 -2.25 -1.79 -5.01
CA CYS A 115 -3.21 -1.39 -3.99
C CYS A 115 -2.74 -1.87 -2.61
N ASP A 116 -3.42 -1.43 -1.57
CA ASP A 116 -3.17 -1.92 -0.22
C ASP A 116 -3.65 -3.38 -0.03
N ALA A 117 -3.42 -3.92 1.18
CA ALA A 117 -3.77 -5.31 1.53
C ALA A 117 -5.18 -5.47 2.16
N ALA A 118 -6.09 -4.51 1.93
CA ALA A 118 -7.45 -4.58 2.45
C ALA A 118 -8.20 -5.84 1.98
N GLY A 119 -9.23 -6.23 2.73
CA GLY A 119 -9.96 -7.49 2.48
C GLY A 119 -10.61 -7.55 1.09
N TRP A 120 -11.17 -6.43 0.63
CA TRP A 120 -11.77 -6.32 -0.70
C TRP A 120 -10.73 -6.28 -1.82
N ASN A 121 -9.59 -5.62 -1.62
CA ASN A 121 -8.46 -5.64 -2.55
C ASN A 121 -7.90 -7.06 -2.75
N ARG A 122 -7.74 -7.81 -1.66
CA ARG A 122 -7.39 -9.25 -1.73
C ARG A 122 -8.48 -10.10 -2.42
N LYS A 123 -9.76 -9.74 -2.25
CA LYS A 123 -10.85 -10.41 -2.99
C LYS A 123 -10.76 -10.12 -4.49
N MET A 124 -10.55 -8.87 -4.88
CA MET A 124 -10.30 -8.46 -6.28
C MET A 124 -9.15 -9.27 -6.89
N TRP A 125 -8.01 -9.37 -6.20
CA TRP A 125 -6.85 -10.13 -6.66
C TRP A 125 -7.21 -11.59 -6.97
N ARG A 126 -7.94 -12.26 -6.06
CA ARG A 126 -8.39 -13.64 -6.28
C ARG A 126 -9.33 -13.78 -7.48
N ILE A 127 -10.24 -12.82 -7.69
CA ILE A 127 -11.16 -12.81 -8.84
C ILE A 127 -10.38 -12.67 -10.14
N LEU A 128 -9.35 -11.82 -10.16
CA LEU A 128 -8.42 -11.69 -11.28
C LEU A 128 -7.44 -12.87 -11.36
N GLY A 129 -7.59 -13.88 -10.50
CA GLY A 129 -6.83 -15.12 -10.48
C GLY A 129 -5.50 -15.03 -9.76
N VAL A 130 -5.10 -13.90 -9.20
CA VAL A 130 -3.86 -13.76 -8.41
C VAL A 130 -4.00 -14.55 -7.12
N ARG A 131 -3.00 -15.38 -6.81
CA ARG A 131 -3.00 -16.21 -5.61
C ARG A 131 -1.59 -16.42 -5.09
N ALA A 132 -1.43 -16.45 -3.77
CA ALA A 132 -0.19 -16.82 -3.13
C ALA A 132 -0.51 -17.77 -1.97
N ASN A 133 0.14 -18.92 -1.95
CA ASN A 133 0.11 -19.89 -0.86
C ASN A 133 1.51 -20.52 -0.70
N SER A 134 1.67 -21.44 0.26
CA SER A 134 2.96 -22.07 0.55
C SER A 134 3.55 -22.92 -0.59
N LYS A 135 2.74 -23.28 -1.59
CA LYS A 135 3.13 -24.15 -2.71
C LYS A 135 3.29 -23.38 -4.03
N GLU A 136 2.51 -22.32 -4.21
CA GLU A 136 2.44 -21.60 -5.49
C GLU A 136 2.19 -20.11 -5.27
N ILE A 137 2.94 -19.29 -5.98
CA ILE A 137 2.77 -17.84 -6.06
C ILE A 137 2.49 -17.48 -7.51
N VAL A 138 1.36 -16.82 -7.72
CA VAL A 138 0.93 -16.35 -9.02
C VAL A 138 0.59 -14.87 -8.94
N ALA A 139 1.58 -14.04 -9.31
CA ALA A 139 1.54 -12.59 -9.18
C ALA A 139 1.25 -11.84 -10.50
N LYS A 140 1.00 -12.56 -11.60
CA LYS A 140 0.73 -11.96 -12.92
C LYS A 140 -0.28 -12.76 -13.72
N ARG A 141 -0.97 -12.10 -14.64
CA ARG A 141 -1.99 -12.66 -15.53
C ARG A 141 -1.79 -12.19 -16.95
N ALA A 142 -2.31 -12.94 -17.93
CA ALA A 142 -2.29 -12.48 -19.32
C ALA A 142 -2.98 -11.12 -19.40
N HIS A 143 -2.38 -10.18 -20.13
CA HIS A 143 -2.86 -8.81 -20.17
C HIS A 143 -4.18 -8.73 -20.98
N PRO A 144 -5.22 -8.06 -20.46
CA PRO A 144 -6.57 -8.11 -21.04
C PRO A 144 -6.69 -7.41 -22.40
N ALA A 145 -5.78 -6.48 -22.72
CA ALA A 145 -5.76 -5.79 -24.01
C ALA A 145 -4.71 -6.34 -24.99
N ASP A 146 -3.80 -7.22 -24.53
CA ASP A 146 -2.68 -7.72 -25.35
C ASP A 146 -2.21 -9.09 -24.83
N SER A 147 -2.47 -10.15 -25.60
CA SER A 147 -2.13 -11.52 -25.19
C SER A 147 -0.63 -11.80 -25.10
N LYS A 148 0.23 -10.93 -25.63
CA LYS A 148 1.70 -11.08 -25.56
C LYS A 148 2.29 -10.47 -24.28
N ARG A 149 1.52 -9.68 -23.54
CA ARG A 149 1.95 -9.03 -22.30
C ARG A 149 1.32 -9.68 -21.07
N TYR A 150 1.91 -9.37 -19.92
CA TYR A 150 1.38 -9.75 -18.62
C TYR A 150 1.01 -8.49 -17.84
N LEU A 151 -0.08 -8.58 -17.10
CA LEU A 151 -0.47 -7.62 -16.08
C LEU A 151 0.04 -8.12 -14.72
N HIS A 152 0.89 -7.34 -14.08
CA HIS A 152 1.51 -7.68 -12.80
C HIS A 152 0.72 -7.10 -11.62
N PHE A 153 0.64 -7.82 -10.51
CA PHE A 153 -0.05 -7.36 -9.30
C PHE A 153 0.98 -7.19 -8.19
N LEU A 154 1.18 -5.95 -7.79
CA LEU A 154 2.17 -5.53 -6.81
C LEU A 154 1.44 -5.05 -5.57
N SER A 155 1.94 -5.41 -4.40
CA SER A 155 1.42 -4.86 -3.16
C SER A 155 2.12 -3.55 -2.85
N ASP A 156 1.42 -2.62 -2.22
CA ASP A 156 2.03 -1.43 -1.64
C ASP A 156 3.12 -1.83 -0.63
N PHE A 157 4.38 -1.68 -1.04
CA PHE A 157 5.55 -2.05 -0.24
C PHE A 157 5.66 -1.26 1.07
N PRO A 158 5.54 0.08 1.09
CA PRO A 158 5.42 0.85 2.33
C PRO A 158 4.37 0.30 3.31
N HIS A 159 3.18 -0.08 2.83
CA HIS A 159 2.15 -0.68 3.66
C HIS A 159 2.54 -2.07 4.18
N LEU A 160 3.23 -2.89 3.38
CA LEU A 160 3.78 -4.17 3.85
C LEU A 160 4.76 -3.98 5.01
N VAL A 161 5.71 -3.05 4.89
CA VAL A 161 6.70 -2.77 5.94
C VAL A 161 6.01 -2.29 7.22
N LYS A 162 5.00 -1.41 7.09
CA LYS A 162 4.16 -0.99 8.23
C LYS A 162 3.46 -2.17 8.90
N ASN A 163 2.90 -3.10 8.12
CA ASN A 163 2.19 -4.26 8.65
C ASN A 163 3.13 -5.22 9.39
N VAL A 164 4.33 -5.47 8.86
CA VAL A 164 5.37 -6.26 9.53
C VAL A 164 5.78 -5.59 10.85
N ARG A 165 6.03 -4.28 10.83
CA ARG A 165 6.33 -3.50 12.05
C ARG A 165 5.19 -3.62 13.06
N SER A 166 3.95 -3.34 12.66
CA SER A 166 2.78 -3.41 13.55
C SER A 166 2.62 -4.81 14.16
N ARG A 167 2.85 -5.87 13.38
CA ARG A 167 2.81 -7.24 13.91
C ARG A 167 3.91 -7.51 14.92
N LEU A 168 5.13 -7.03 14.70
CA LEU A 168 6.26 -7.16 15.63
C LEU A 168 6.09 -6.37 16.93
N LEU A 169 5.33 -5.26 16.88
CA LEU A 169 4.99 -4.48 18.08
C LEU A 169 4.00 -5.23 18.97
N GLU A 170 3.11 -6.03 18.40
CA GLU A 170 2.09 -6.79 19.12
C GLU A 170 2.57 -8.18 19.56
N THR A 171 3.44 -8.81 18.78
CA THR A 171 3.86 -10.19 19.02
C THR A 171 5.20 -10.54 18.40
N THR A 172 5.59 -11.80 18.54
CA THR A 172 6.81 -12.37 17.95
C THR A 172 6.54 -13.00 16.59
N LEU A 173 7.54 -13.00 15.71
CA LEU A 173 7.49 -13.70 14.42
C LEU A 173 8.36 -14.96 14.48
N LYS A 174 7.82 -16.09 14.01
CA LYS A 174 8.61 -17.32 13.83
C LYS A 174 9.23 -17.34 12.44
N THR A 175 10.54 -17.42 12.39
CA THR A 175 11.32 -17.50 11.15
C THR A 175 12.17 -18.78 11.15
N PRO A 176 12.69 -19.23 9.99
CA PRO A 176 13.63 -20.35 9.94
C PRO A 176 14.87 -20.14 10.82
N ASP A 177 15.29 -18.89 11.03
CA ASP A 177 16.42 -18.51 11.88
C ASP A 177 16.07 -18.40 13.37
N GLY A 178 14.80 -18.56 13.74
CA GLY A 178 14.32 -18.51 15.12
C GLY A 178 13.19 -17.50 15.35
N THR A 179 12.94 -17.19 16.62
CA THR A 179 11.88 -16.27 17.04
C THR A 179 12.39 -14.83 17.04
N VAL A 180 11.79 -13.98 16.20
CA VAL A 180 12.06 -12.54 16.13
C VAL A 180 11.12 -11.81 17.09
N SER A 181 11.69 -10.96 17.95
CA SER A 181 10.91 -10.13 18.87
C SER A 181 11.56 -8.77 19.07
N LEU A 182 10.77 -7.77 19.47
CA LEU A 182 11.30 -6.44 19.79
C LEU A 182 11.74 -6.30 21.25
N LYS A 183 11.78 -7.39 22.02
CA LYS A 183 12.25 -7.38 23.43
C LYS A 183 13.73 -6.98 23.53
N PRO A 184 14.66 -7.56 22.73
CA PRO A 184 16.06 -7.12 22.75
C PRO A 184 16.21 -5.64 22.37
N LEU A 185 15.43 -5.18 21.39
CA LEU A 185 15.48 -3.80 20.94
C LEU A 185 14.97 -2.80 22.00
N ARG A 186 13.99 -3.18 22.83
CA ARG A 186 13.56 -2.35 23.96
C ARG A 186 14.65 -2.21 25.00
N ALA A 187 15.29 -3.32 25.38
CA ALA A 187 16.40 -3.30 26.33
C ALA A 187 17.58 -2.47 25.80
N ASP A 188 17.91 -2.66 24.51
CA ASP A 188 18.93 -1.88 23.80
C ASP A 188 18.62 -0.37 23.83
N PHE A 189 17.39 0.01 23.47
CA PHE A 189 16.94 1.41 23.53
C PHE A 189 17.02 2.01 24.95
N GLU A 190 16.69 1.25 25.99
CA GLU A 190 16.84 1.68 27.40
C GLU A 190 18.30 1.92 27.79
N HIS A 191 19.23 1.11 27.27
CA HIS A 191 20.67 1.34 27.46
C HIS A 191 21.14 2.60 26.73
N ASP A 192 20.73 2.78 25.48
CA ASP A 192 21.14 3.94 24.67
C ASP A 192 20.57 5.26 25.20
N CYS A 193 19.38 5.23 25.79
CA CYS A 193 18.77 6.42 26.41
C CYS A 193 19.50 6.91 27.67
N LYS A 194 20.26 6.04 28.35
CA LYS A 194 21.08 6.43 29.51
C LYS A 194 22.32 7.23 29.09
N ASN A 195 22.72 7.14 27.82
CA ASN A 195 23.86 7.89 27.30
C ASN A 195 23.43 9.30 26.88
N LEU A 196 23.99 10.30 27.57
CA LEU A 196 23.77 11.73 27.29
C LEU A 196 24.56 12.23 26.07
N THR A 197 25.69 11.56 25.75
CA THR A 197 26.54 11.87 24.58
C THR A 197 26.79 10.60 23.77
N MET A 198 26.95 10.73 22.45
CA MET A 198 27.27 9.64 21.52
C MET A 198 26.31 8.43 21.55
N LYS A 199 25.01 8.69 21.36
CA LYS A 199 24.00 7.63 21.19
C LYS A 199 24.31 6.76 19.96
N ALA A 200 24.15 5.44 20.11
CA ALA A 200 24.29 4.49 19.01
C ALA A 200 23.08 4.55 18.05
N MET A 201 21.90 4.90 18.57
CA MET A 201 20.64 4.97 17.81
C MET A 201 19.93 6.33 18.00
N PRO A 202 20.55 7.46 17.60
CA PRO A 202 20.02 8.79 17.86
C PRO A 202 18.65 9.09 17.20
N ARG A 203 18.26 8.35 16.15
CA ARG A 203 16.95 8.52 15.48
C ARG A 203 15.87 7.61 16.06
N LEU A 204 16.25 6.58 16.81
CA LEU A 204 15.27 5.73 17.49
C LEU A 204 14.71 6.49 18.69
N THR A 205 13.39 6.45 18.83
CA THR A 205 12.65 7.13 19.89
C THR A 205 11.54 6.21 20.40
N ASN A 206 10.91 6.58 21.51
CA ASN A 206 9.82 5.78 22.07
C ASN A 206 8.65 5.59 21.07
N THR A 207 8.43 6.54 20.15
CA THR A 207 7.39 6.44 19.11
C THR A 207 7.64 5.30 18.10
N HIS A 208 8.84 4.73 18.07
CA HIS A 208 9.15 3.58 17.22
C HIS A 208 8.76 2.25 17.88
N LEU A 209 8.78 2.19 19.21
CA LEU A 209 8.56 0.98 20.00
C LEU A 209 7.18 0.94 20.63
N GLU A 210 6.61 2.10 20.98
CA GLU A 210 5.28 2.26 21.57
C GLU A 210 4.49 3.35 20.82
N PRO A 211 4.21 3.18 19.51
CA PRO A 211 3.48 4.17 18.73
C PRO A 211 1.99 4.24 19.09
N ASN A 212 1.44 5.45 19.11
CA ASN A 212 -0.01 5.65 19.11
C ASN A 212 -0.64 5.36 17.73
N SER A 213 -1.97 5.41 17.63
CA SER A 213 -2.71 5.08 16.40
C SER A 213 -2.29 5.92 15.18
N PHE A 214 -1.99 7.20 15.36
CA PHE A 214 -1.54 8.07 14.25
C PHE A 214 -0.09 7.78 13.87
N GLU A 215 0.77 7.50 14.85
CA GLU A 215 2.18 7.16 14.63
C GLU A 215 2.34 5.79 13.94
N LYS A 216 1.43 4.84 14.19
CA LYS A 216 1.37 3.59 13.42
C LYS A 216 1.16 3.84 11.93
N MET A 217 0.52 4.93 11.52
CA MET A 217 0.34 5.23 10.09
C MET A 217 1.58 5.83 9.43
N ARG A 218 2.53 6.34 10.23
CA ARG A 218 3.78 6.93 9.73
C ARG A 218 4.73 5.86 9.19
N VAL A 219 4.95 5.90 7.89
CA VAL A 219 5.80 4.97 7.14
C VAL A 219 7.27 5.11 7.53
N ASN A 220 7.75 6.35 7.71
CA ASN A 220 9.14 6.63 8.05
C ASN A 220 9.59 5.93 9.35
N TYR A 221 8.74 5.85 10.38
CA TYR A 221 9.05 5.13 11.61
C TYR A 221 9.22 3.62 11.41
N ALA A 222 8.47 3.03 10.46
CA ALA A 222 8.65 1.63 10.12
C ALA A 222 10.00 1.38 9.44
N PHE A 223 10.38 2.22 8.48
CA PHE A 223 11.69 2.12 7.83
C PHE A 223 12.86 2.43 8.77
N GLN A 224 12.69 3.39 9.69
CA GLN A 224 13.70 3.70 10.69
C GLN A 224 13.90 2.55 11.67
N LEU A 225 12.84 1.84 12.06
CA LEU A 225 12.94 0.65 12.91
C LEU A 225 13.83 -0.43 12.26
N PHE A 226 13.62 -0.71 10.97
CA PHE A 226 14.42 -1.68 10.20
C PHE A 226 15.67 -1.07 9.55
N SER A 227 16.20 0.02 10.11
CA SER A 227 17.37 0.69 9.53
C SER A 227 18.69 0.07 9.98
N SER A 228 19.75 0.34 9.22
CA SER A 228 21.11 -0.06 9.57
C SER A 228 21.60 0.54 10.89
N GLU A 229 21.00 1.64 11.35
CA GLU A 229 21.29 2.25 12.65
C GLU A 229 20.80 1.35 13.80
N THR A 230 19.56 0.87 13.72
CA THR A 230 19.00 -0.08 14.69
C THR A 230 19.84 -1.36 14.77
N ILE A 231 20.29 -1.87 13.61
CA ILE A 231 21.15 -3.05 13.53
C ILE A 231 22.49 -2.80 14.25
N ARG A 232 23.10 -1.61 14.07
CA ARG A 232 24.35 -1.24 14.75
C ARG A 232 24.17 -1.10 16.26
N GLY A 233 23.06 -0.54 16.72
CA GLY A 233 22.70 -0.48 18.14
C GLY A 233 22.64 -1.88 18.75
N LEU A 234 21.88 -2.78 18.11
CA LEU A 234 21.75 -4.17 18.56
C LEU A 234 23.09 -4.91 18.61
N HIS A 235 24.00 -4.64 17.67
CA HIS A 235 25.37 -5.16 17.71
C HIS A 235 26.21 -4.56 18.84
N PHE A 236 26.11 -3.25 19.07
CA PHE A 236 26.90 -2.54 20.07
C PHE A 236 26.53 -2.96 21.49
N TYR A 237 25.24 -3.07 21.80
CA TYR A 237 24.75 -3.46 23.13
C TYR A 237 24.52 -4.97 23.29
N LYS A 238 24.92 -5.79 22.31
CA LYS A 238 24.79 -7.26 22.33
C LYS A 238 25.26 -7.89 23.66
N PRO A 239 26.44 -7.55 24.21
CA PRO A 239 26.91 -8.12 25.47
C PRO A 239 26.03 -7.80 26.69
N GLN A 240 25.33 -6.66 26.68
CA GLN A 240 24.47 -6.21 27.78
C GLN A 240 23.07 -6.81 27.69
N ILE A 241 22.55 -7.02 26.48
CA ILE A 241 21.16 -7.47 26.27
C ILE A 241 21.00 -8.99 26.24
N GLU A 242 21.98 -9.75 25.72
CA GLU A 242 21.87 -11.21 25.58
C GLU A 242 21.66 -11.97 26.90
N PRO A 243 22.30 -11.59 28.05
CA PRO A 243 22.05 -12.24 29.33
C PRO A 243 20.58 -12.18 29.78
N THR A 244 19.85 -11.14 29.38
CA THR A 244 18.48 -10.87 29.86
C THR A 244 17.41 -11.26 28.83
N CYS A 245 17.74 -11.13 27.54
CA CYS A 245 16.79 -11.32 26.44
C CYS A 245 17.02 -12.62 25.66
N GLY A 246 18.13 -13.32 25.89
CA GLY A 246 18.57 -14.44 25.06
C GLY A 246 19.22 -13.98 23.76
N SER A 247 19.46 -14.93 22.86
CA SER A 247 20.13 -14.67 21.57
C SER A 247 19.38 -13.64 20.73
N VAL A 248 20.11 -12.64 20.22
CA VAL A 248 19.56 -11.58 19.35
C VAL A 248 19.74 -11.87 17.86
N GLU A 249 20.38 -12.98 17.52
CA GLU A 249 20.84 -13.29 16.16
C GLU A 249 19.70 -13.41 15.15
N ALA A 250 18.58 -14.02 15.55
CA ALA A 250 17.38 -14.12 14.70
C ALA A 250 16.82 -12.74 14.36
N THR A 251 16.85 -11.79 15.31
CA THR A 251 16.36 -10.42 15.10
C THR A 251 17.31 -9.62 14.22
N LEU A 252 18.62 -9.75 14.42
CA LEU A 252 19.64 -9.12 13.57
C LEU A 252 19.54 -9.58 12.11
N LYS A 253 19.38 -10.89 11.89
CA LYS A 253 19.20 -11.44 10.54
C LYS A 253 17.89 -10.97 9.89
N PHE A 254 16.81 -10.85 10.65
CA PHE A 254 15.53 -10.40 10.12
C PHE A 254 15.50 -8.91 9.75
N PHE A 255 16.27 -8.08 10.45
CA PHE A 255 16.31 -6.62 10.21
C PHE A 255 17.20 -6.23 9.04
N LYS A 256 18.07 -7.14 8.59
CA LYS A 256 19.01 -6.96 7.48
C LYS A 256 18.33 -7.07 6.11
#